data_AF-A0A821A1Z7-F1
#
_entry.id   AF-A0A821A1Z7-F1
#
_cell.length_a   1.000
_cell.length_b   1.000
_cell.length_c   1.000
_cell.angle_alpha   90.00
_cell.angle_beta   90.00
_cell.angle_gamma   90.00
#
_symmetry.space_group_name_H-M   'P 1'
#
loop_
_entity.id
_entity.type
_entity.pdbx_description
1 polymer ?
#
loop_
_entity_poly.entity_id
_entity_poly.type
_entity_poly.pdbx_seq_one_letter_code
_entity_poly.pdbx_strand_id
1 'polypeptide(L)'
;ARMDDSEIVAQLKEKKEAQQEYNNALQQEHGAYLLEQDENSQDNFIMNVGALLPSKECTITIAYVTELDFVQGSTIRFVVPTTIAPRYNLDKGSIASPADTHSKYVQSTPYTIEFRCRIDKIGRSQQEYIARINSPSHPIQVDFAQQEAYVITFA
;
A
#
# COMPACT_ATOMS: atom_id res chain seq x y z
N ALA A 1 2.49 -12.22 -2.71
CA ALA A 1 3.80 -12.02 -2.03
C ALA A 1 4.83 -12.92 -2.70
N ARG A 2 6.12 -12.59 -2.61
CA ARG A 2 7.19 -13.48 -3.07
C ARG A 2 8.14 -13.78 -1.92
N MET A 3 8.49 -15.05 -1.76
CA MET A 3 9.40 -15.58 -0.75
C MET A 3 10.44 -16.44 -1.44
N ASP A 4 11.69 -15.97 -1.49
CA ASP A 4 12.74 -16.56 -2.33
C ASP A 4 12.23 -16.75 -3.79
N ASP A 5 12.19 -18.00 -4.28
CA ASP A 5 11.72 -18.38 -5.62
C ASP A 5 10.21 -18.69 -5.70
N SER A 6 9.48 -18.58 -4.59
CA SER A 6 8.07 -18.98 -4.50
C SER A 6 7.11 -17.79 -4.60
N GLU A 7 6.12 -17.89 -5.49
CA GLU A 7 5.02 -16.93 -5.59
C GLU A 7 3.82 -17.37 -4.73
N ILE A 8 3.34 -16.46 -3.90
CA ILE A 8 2.16 -16.66 -3.04
C ILE A 8 1.03 -15.81 -3.60
N VAL A 9 -0.02 -16.48 -4.06
CA VAL A 9 -1.24 -15.86 -4.59
C VAL A 9 -2.28 -15.76 -3.49
N ALA A 10 -2.82 -14.56 -3.27
CA ALA A 10 -3.85 -14.33 -2.27
C ALA A 10 -5.18 -14.98 -2.68
N GLN A 11 -5.85 -15.62 -1.73
CA GLN A 11 -7.21 -16.13 -1.91
C GLN A 11 -8.16 -15.36 -1.00
N LEU A 12 -9.21 -14.79 -1.59
CA LEU A 12 -10.24 -14.09 -0.81
C LEU A 12 -11.14 -15.12 -0.12
N LYS A 13 -11.33 -14.95 1.19
CA LYS A 13 -12.13 -15.83 2.05
C LYS A 13 -12.94 -15.02 3.05
N GLU A 14 -13.88 -15.68 3.72
CA GLU A 14 -14.55 -15.08 4.88
C GLU A 14 -13.51 -14.81 5.98
N LYS A 15 -13.71 -13.74 6.75
CA LYS A 15 -12.70 -13.24 7.69
C LYS A 15 -12.29 -14.28 8.73
N LYS A 16 -13.25 -14.92 9.39
CA LYS A 16 -12.96 -15.94 10.43
C LYS A 16 -12.31 -17.18 9.82
N GLU A 17 -12.74 -17.60 8.65
CA GLU A 17 -12.10 -18.69 7.90
C GLU A 17 -10.62 -18.39 7.63
N ALA A 18 -10.32 -17.21 7.08
CA ALA A 18 -8.95 -16.78 6.79
C ALA A 18 -8.08 -16.71 8.06
N GLN A 19 -8.62 -16.17 9.15
CA GLN A 19 -7.94 -16.10 10.45
C GLN A 19 -7.66 -17.50 11.03
N GLN A 20 -8.62 -18.43 10.92
CA GLN A 20 -8.45 -19.79 11.40
C GLN A 20 -7.35 -20.53 10.63
N GLU A 21 -7.32 -20.39 9.29
CA GLU A 21 -6.27 -20.98 8.46
C GLU A 21 -4.89 -20.42 8.78
N TYR A 22 -4.79 -19.10 8.95
CA TYR A 22 -3.56 -18.43 9.37
C TYR A 22 -3.04 -19.00 10.70
N ASN A 23 -3.91 -19.09 11.71
CA ASN A 23 -3.52 -19.63 13.02
C ASN A 23 -3.13 -21.11 12.96
N ASN A 24 -3.86 -21.92 12.17
CA ASN A 24 -3.54 -23.33 11.97
C ASN A 24 -2.17 -23.52 11.29
N ALA A 25 -1.84 -22.67 10.31
CA ALA A 25 -0.53 -22.69 9.65
C ALA A 25 0.60 -22.35 10.63
N LEU A 26 0.40 -21.35 11.49
CA LEU A 26 1.37 -21.00 12.54
C LEU A 26 1.58 -22.12 13.56
N GLN A 27 0.51 -22.79 13.99
CA GLN A 27 0.62 -23.95 14.90
C GLN A 27 1.41 -25.11 14.31
N GLN A 28 1.43 -25.22 12.97
CA GLN A 28 2.22 -26.20 12.23
C GLN A 28 3.62 -25.70 11.87
N GLU A 29 4.03 -24.53 12.39
CA GLU A 29 5.30 -23.87 12.07
C GLU A 29 5.49 -23.59 10.57
N HIS A 30 4.39 -23.49 9.82
CA HIS A 30 4.40 -23.12 8.41
C HIS A 30 4.37 -21.60 8.25
N GLY A 31 4.97 -21.13 7.14
CA GLY A 31 4.82 -19.73 6.72
C GLY A 31 3.35 -19.38 6.54
N ALA A 32 2.90 -18.29 7.19
CA ALA A 32 1.52 -17.86 7.18
C ALA A 32 1.42 -16.39 6.79
N TYR A 33 0.47 -16.05 5.91
CA TYR A 33 0.34 -14.69 5.36
C TYR A 33 -1.15 -14.33 5.32
N LEU A 34 -1.54 -13.27 6.03
CA LEU A 34 -2.92 -12.85 6.13
C LEU A 34 -3.03 -11.33 5.92
N LEU A 35 -3.76 -10.94 4.87
CA LEU A 35 -4.18 -9.55 4.66
C LEU A 35 -5.64 -9.42 5.08
N GLU A 36 -5.95 -8.49 5.99
CA GLU A 36 -7.32 -8.21 6.41
C GLU A 36 -7.56 -6.71 6.57
N GLN A 37 -8.82 -6.30 6.44
CA GLN A 37 -9.24 -4.93 6.69
C GLN A 37 -9.48 -4.73 8.20
N ASP A 38 -9.06 -3.59 8.74
CA ASP A 38 -9.28 -3.23 10.14
C ASP A 38 -10.78 -3.10 10.43
N GLU A 39 -11.19 -3.52 11.62
CA GLU A 39 -12.60 -3.48 12.05
C GLU A 39 -13.06 -2.06 12.35
N ASN A 40 -12.13 -1.22 12.81
CA ASN A 40 -12.42 0.15 13.23
C ASN A 40 -12.21 1.16 12.10
N SER A 41 -11.57 0.76 11.01
CA SER A 41 -11.19 1.65 9.91
C SER A 41 -11.19 0.91 8.57
N GLN A 42 -12.10 1.32 7.70
CA GLN A 42 -12.25 0.71 6.38
C GLN A 42 -11.10 1.06 5.42
N ASP A 43 -10.38 2.14 5.69
CA ASP A 43 -9.25 2.60 4.91
C ASP A 43 -7.89 2.06 5.41
N ASN A 44 -7.93 1.16 6.41
CA ASN A 44 -6.74 0.53 6.98
C ASN A 44 -6.74 -0.98 6.70
N PHE A 45 -5.63 -1.46 6.14
CA PHE A 45 -5.39 -2.88 5.86
C PHE A 45 -4.17 -3.36 6.63
N ILE A 46 -4.28 -4.53 7.22
CA ILE A 46 -3.31 -5.13 8.12
C ILE A 46 -2.76 -6.38 7.44
N MET A 47 -1.45 -6.39 7.17
CA MET A 47 -0.75 -7.56 6.64
C MET A 47 0.02 -8.24 7.76
N ASN A 48 -0.37 -9.46 8.09
CA ASN A 48 0.30 -10.32 9.04
C ASN A 48 1.21 -11.29 8.28
N VAL A 49 2.50 -11.26 8.58
CA VAL A 49 3.52 -12.17 8.03
C VAL A 49 4.08 -12.99 9.18
N GLY A 50 3.73 -14.26 9.23
CA GLY A 50 4.06 -15.16 10.30
C GLY A 50 5.05 -16.25 9.88
N ALA A 51 5.83 -16.72 10.85
CA ALA A 51 6.90 -17.71 10.67
C ALA A 51 7.93 -17.34 9.57
N LEU A 52 8.24 -16.04 9.42
CA LEU A 52 9.36 -15.58 8.60
C LEU A 52 10.68 -15.98 9.28
N LEU A 53 11.44 -16.86 8.64
CA LEU A 53 12.70 -17.36 9.19
C LEU A 53 13.77 -16.24 9.32
N PRO A 54 14.71 -16.36 10.27
CA PRO A 54 15.84 -15.45 10.37
C PRO A 54 16.60 -15.31 9.05
N SER A 55 17.02 -14.08 8.74
CA SER A 55 17.75 -13.74 7.51
C SER A 55 17.00 -14.00 6.20
N LYS A 56 15.68 -14.29 6.24
CA LYS A 56 14.84 -14.32 5.05
C LYS A 56 14.24 -12.96 4.75
N GLU A 57 14.10 -12.69 3.46
CA GLU A 57 13.45 -11.49 2.94
C GLU A 57 12.02 -11.82 2.52
N CYS A 58 11.09 -10.90 2.77
CA CYS A 58 9.71 -10.98 2.32
C CYS A 58 9.39 -9.77 1.45
N THR A 59 9.03 -10.01 0.19
CA THR A 59 8.55 -8.95 -0.69
C THR A 59 7.01 -8.95 -0.71
N ILE A 60 6.44 -7.85 -0.22
CA ILE A 60 4.99 -7.62 -0.22
C ILE A 60 4.64 -6.69 -1.38
N THR A 61 3.80 -7.17 -2.28
CA THR A 61 3.25 -6.37 -3.39
C THR A 61 1.76 -6.16 -3.14
N ILE A 62 1.35 -4.90 -3.04
CA ILE A 62 -0.06 -4.51 -2.91
C ILE A 62 -0.46 -3.82 -4.22
N ALA A 63 -1.51 -4.32 -4.85
CA ALA A 63 -2.15 -3.68 -5.99
C ALA A 63 -3.57 -3.29 -5.59
N TYR A 64 -3.92 -2.03 -5.82
CA TYR A 64 -5.24 -1.50 -5.52
C TYR A 64 -5.67 -0.50 -6.60
N VAL A 65 -6.97 -0.27 -6.69
CA VAL A 65 -7.57 0.75 -7.54
C VAL A 65 -8.28 1.74 -6.62
N THR A 66 -8.10 3.03 -6.88
CA THR A 66 -8.75 4.09 -6.12
C THR A 66 -9.19 5.20 -7.05
N GLU A 67 -10.25 5.90 -6.66
CA GLU A 67 -10.69 7.13 -7.32
C GLU A 67 -9.75 8.28 -6.92
N LEU A 68 -9.58 9.26 -7.82
CA LEU A 68 -8.74 10.43 -7.55
C LEU A 68 -9.60 11.60 -7.14
N ASP A 69 -9.17 12.31 -6.10
CA ASP A 69 -9.90 13.47 -5.58
C ASP A 69 -9.86 14.63 -6.57
N PHE A 70 -11.02 15.18 -6.90
CA PHE A 70 -11.11 16.45 -7.61
C PHE A 70 -10.89 17.61 -6.63
N VAL A 71 -9.88 18.43 -6.89
CA VAL A 71 -9.57 19.58 -6.02
C VAL A 71 -10.33 20.82 -6.49
N GLN A 72 -9.92 21.37 -7.64
CA GLN A 72 -10.54 22.56 -8.24
C GLN A 72 -10.12 22.69 -9.71
N GLY A 73 -11.00 23.26 -10.54
CA GLY A 73 -10.72 23.57 -11.94
C GLY A 73 -10.55 22.30 -12.77
N SER A 74 -9.34 22.05 -13.26
CA SER A 74 -8.96 20.84 -13.99
C SER A 74 -7.89 20.02 -13.25
N THR A 75 -7.82 20.15 -11.92
CA THR A 75 -6.80 19.48 -11.09
C THR A 75 -7.39 18.33 -10.30
N ILE A 76 -6.78 17.16 -10.48
CA ILE A 76 -7.00 15.96 -9.66
C ILE A 76 -5.80 15.77 -8.72
N ARG A 77 -6.02 15.10 -7.59
CA ARG A 77 -4.97 14.82 -6.60
C ARG A 77 -4.87 13.33 -6.34
N PHE A 78 -3.63 12.88 -6.36
CA PHE A 78 -3.23 11.56 -5.88
C PHE A 78 -2.43 11.73 -4.58
N VAL A 79 -2.74 10.91 -3.57
CA VAL A 79 -2.09 10.94 -2.27
C VAL A 79 -1.64 9.52 -1.92
N VAL A 80 -0.36 9.36 -1.57
CA VAL A 80 0.17 8.13 -0.97
C VAL A 80 0.62 8.47 0.45
N PRO A 81 -0.11 8.01 1.47
CA PRO A 81 0.34 8.13 2.85
C PRO A 81 1.65 7.34 3.03
N THR A 82 2.69 8.01 3.50
CA THR A 82 3.98 7.38 3.81
C THR A 82 4.05 6.89 5.25
N THR A 83 3.16 7.37 6.12
CA THR A 83 3.06 6.97 7.53
C THR A 83 1.59 6.71 7.90
N ILE A 84 1.35 5.79 8.82
CA ILE A 84 0.01 5.55 9.40
C ILE A 84 -0.40 6.79 10.20
N ALA A 85 -1.48 7.47 9.81
CA ALA A 85 -1.90 8.71 10.44
C ALA A 85 -2.30 8.53 11.93
N PRO A 86 -2.07 9.53 12.81
CA PRO A 86 -2.42 9.42 14.24
C PRO A 86 -3.88 9.08 14.54
N ARG A 87 -4.81 9.33 13.59
CA ARG A 87 -6.24 9.00 13.70
C ARG A 87 -6.52 7.51 13.95
N TYR A 88 -5.58 6.62 13.63
CA TYR A 88 -5.70 5.19 13.88
C TYR A 88 -5.37 4.79 15.34
N ASN A 89 -5.26 5.77 16.27
CA ASN A 89 -5.23 5.59 17.74
C ASN A 89 -4.35 4.44 18.27
N LEU A 90 -3.09 4.38 17.81
CA LEU A 90 -2.12 3.35 18.20
C LEU A 90 -1.87 3.27 19.73
N ASP A 91 -2.20 4.32 20.48
CA ASP A 91 -2.01 4.41 21.94
C ASP A 91 -3.20 3.88 22.78
N LYS A 92 -4.40 3.72 22.21
CA LYS A 92 -5.61 3.24 22.94
C LYS A 92 -6.09 1.85 22.53
N GLY A 93 -5.45 1.28 21.53
CA GLY A 93 -5.69 -0.05 21.01
C GLY A 93 -4.72 -0.17 19.86
N SER A 94 -3.75 -1.07 20.00
CA SER A 94 -2.92 -1.45 18.86
C SER A 94 -3.84 -1.81 17.70
N ILE A 95 -3.37 -1.65 16.47
CA ILE A 95 -3.96 -2.35 15.33
C ILE A 95 -4.08 -3.82 15.76
N ALA A 96 -5.31 -4.28 15.98
CA ALA A 96 -5.56 -5.60 16.53
C ALA A 96 -5.14 -6.62 15.47
N SER A 97 -3.96 -7.19 15.68
CA SER A 97 -3.40 -8.20 14.81
C SER A 97 -3.66 -9.56 15.46
N PRO A 98 -4.06 -10.59 14.67
CA PRO A 98 -4.09 -11.98 15.12
C PRO A 98 -2.73 -12.47 15.65
N ALA A 99 -1.63 -11.79 15.30
CA ALA A 99 -0.28 -12.07 15.77
C ALA A 99 0.11 -11.32 17.06
N ASP A 100 -0.83 -10.62 17.72
CA ASP A 100 -0.62 -9.84 18.96
C ASP A 100 0.53 -8.82 18.86
N THR A 101 0.70 -8.21 17.68
CA THR A 101 1.76 -7.22 17.44
C THR A 101 1.34 -5.83 17.93
N HIS A 102 2.18 -5.20 18.75
CA HIS A 102 2.00 -3.80 19.17
C HIS A 102 2.72 -2.83 18.24
N SER A 103 1.96 -2.10 17.41
CA SER A 103 2.52 -1.06 16.53
C SER A 103 2.58 0.29 17.24
N LYS A 104 3.73 0.96 17.24
CA LYS A 104 3.88 2.34 17.75
C LYS A 104 3.94 3.32 16.59
N TYR A 105 3.34 4.50 16.77
CA TYR A 105 3.51 5.59 15.82
C TYR A 105 4.97 6.08 15.86
N VAL A 106 5.62 6.14 14.70
CA VAL A 106 6.99 6.68 14.57
C VAL A 106 7.02 7.67 13.43
N GLN A 107 7.46 8.91 13.72
CA GLN A 107 7.58 9.97 12.70
C GLN A 107 8.86 9.85 11.85
N SER A 108 9.95 9.30 12.40
CA SER A 108 11.18 9.05 11.65
C SER A 108 11.29 7.57 11.31
N THR A 109 11.17 7.24 10.04
CA THR A 109 11.20 5.84 9.60
C THR A 109 12.53 5.51 8.92
N PRO A 110 13.12 4.34 9.20
CA PRO A 110 14.44 3.96 8.69
C PRO A 110 14.38 3.38 7.27
N TYR A 111 13.30 3.63 6.52
CA TYR A 111 13.11 3.11 5.18
C TYR A 111 13.17 4.23 4.14
N THR A 112 13.57 3.87 2.93
CA THR A 112 13.46 4.72 1.75
C THR A 112 12.15 4.41 1.04
N ILE A 113 11.53 5.42 0.41
CA ILE A 113 10.39 5.21 -0.47
C ILE A 113 10.82 5.56 -1.88
N GLU A 114 10.78 4.57 -2.77
CA GLU A 114 10.84 4.83 -4.20
C GLU A 114 9.40 4.79 -4.73
N PHE A 115 8.93 5.90 -5.28
CA PHE A 115 7.64 5.93 -5.96
C PHE A 115 7.86 6.04 -7.45
N ARG A 116 7.21 5.16 -8.23
CA ARG A 116 7.18 5.22 -9.70
C ARG A 116 5.73 5.31 -10.16
N CYS A 117 5.41 6.36 -10.93
CA CYS A 117 4.09 6.52 -11.52
C CYS A 117 4.18 6.51 -13.04
N ARG A 118 3.31 5.71 -13.67
CA ARG A 118 3.03 5.71 -15.10
C ARG A 118 1.70 6.42 -15.33
N ILE A 119 1.67 7.34 -16.29
CA ILE A 119 0.46 8.07 -16.67
C ILE A 119 0.17 7.81 -18.12
N ASP A 120 -0.97 7.20 -18.39
CA ASP A 120 -1.44 6.93 -19.74
C ASP A 120 -2.40 8.05 -20.19
N LYS A 121 -2.29 8.46 -21.46
CA LYS A 121 -3.21 9.42 -22.07
C LYS A 121 -4.54 8.76 -22.39
N ILE A 122 -5.44 8.75 -21.42
CA ILE A 122 -6.80 8.21 -21.57
C ILE A 122 -7.76 9.38 -21.79
N GLY A 123 -8.32 9.49 -22.99
CA GLY A 123 -9.24 10.58 -23.35
C GLY A 123 -9.51 10.61 -24.86
N ARG A 124 -10.62 11.24 -25.25
CA ARG A 124 -11.04 11.33 -26.66
C ARG A 124 -10.42 12.51 -27.40
N SER A 125 -9.92 13.50 -26.65
CA SER A 125 -9.33 14.72 -27.17
C SER A 125 -8.14 15.18 -26.31
N GLN A 126 -7.28 16.04 -26.86
CA GLN A 126 -6.12 16.56 -26.13
C GLN A 126 -6.46 17.38 -24.89
N GLN A 127 -7.69 17.90 -24.81
CA GLN A 127 -8.18 18.69 -23.68
C GLN A 127 -8.46 17.81 -22.44
N GLU A 128 -8.63 16.50 -22.63
CA GLU A 128 -8.88 15.53 -21.56
C GLU A 128 -7.57 14.94 -21.00
N TYR A 129 -6.45 15.12 -21.69
CA TYR A 129 -5.17 14.56 -21.24
C TYR A 129 -4.61 15.33 -20.05
N ILE A 130 -3.99 14.58 -19.13
CA ILE A 130 -3.16 15.19 -18.10
C ILE A 130 -2.04 15.94 -18.82
N ALA A 131 -1.97 17.25 -18.61
CA ALA A 131 -0.99 18.13 -19.23
C ALA A 131 0.24 18.37 -18.34
N ARG A 132 0.07 18.27 -17.02
CA ARG A 132 1.12 18.56 -16.04
C ARG A 132 0.96 17.72 -14.78
N ILE A 133 2.09 17.33 -14.20
CA ILE A 133 2.19 16.90 -12.81
C ILE A 133 3.08 17.85 -12.01
N ASN A 134 2.66 18.13 -10.79
CA ASN A 134 3.48 18.77 -9.78
C ASN A 134 3.31 18.06 -8.44
N SER A 135 4.30 18.24 -7.55
CA SER A 135 4.22 17.77 -6.17
C SER A 135 4.41 18.95 -5.21
N PRO A 136 3.54 19.13 -4.18
CA PRO A 136 3.75 20.13 -3.15
C PRO A 136 4.81 19.72 -2.12
N SER A 137 5.10 18.42 -1.99
CA SER A 137 6.02 17.88 -0.99
C SER A 137 7.43 17.62 -1.53
N HIS A 138 7.60 17.54 -2.86
CA HIS A 138 8.87 17.22 -3.52
C HIS A 138 9.05 18.15 -4.73
N PRO A 139 10.29 18.51 -5.13
CA PRO A 139 10.56 19.46 -6.21
C PRO A 139 10.33 18.84 -7.60
N ILE A 140 9.07 18.51 -7.90
CA ILE A 140 8.66 17.86 -9.15
C ILE A 140 7.72 18.77 -9.89
N GLN A 141 8.07 19.06 -11.13
CA GLN A 141 7.18 19.65 -12.12
C GLN A 141 7.52 19.05 -13.47
N VAL A 142 6.54 18.36 -14.07
CA VAL A 142 6.67 17.73 -15.38
C VAL A 142 5.52 18.20 -16.25
N ASP A 143 5.84 18.89 -17.34
CA ASP A 143 4.89 19.22 -18.39
C ASP A 143 4.94 18.12 -19.46
N PHE A 144 3.80 17.52 -19.76
CA PHE A 144 3.73 16.38 -20.67
C PHE A 144 3.71 16.85 -22.14
N ALA A 145 4.72 16.42 -22.90
CA ALA A 145 4.80 16.51 -24.36
C ALA A 145 4.04 15.36 -25.06
N GLN A 146 4.31 15.11 -26.35
CA GLN A 146 3.60 14.11 -27.18
C GLN A 146 3.82 12.63 -26.78
N GLN A 147 4.59 12.31 -25.74
CA GLN A 147 4.81 10.91 -25.32
C GLN A 147 3.54 10.28 -24.73
N GLU A 148 3.41 8.95 -24.85
CA GLU A 148 2.24 8.20 -24.39
C GLU A 148 2.27 7.84 -22.90
N ALA A 149 3.47 7.79 -22.30
CA ALA A 149 3.66 7.48 -20.89
C ALA A 149 4.87 8.22 -20.32
N TYR A 150 4.80 8.54 -19.02
CA TYR A 150 5.88 9.16 -18.26
C TYR A 150 6.14 8.37 -17.00
N VAL A 151 7.41 8.15 -16.66
CA VAL A 151 7.84 7.51 -15.42
C VAL A 151 8.49 8.57 -14.55
N ILE A 152 7.86 8.87 -13.40
CA ILE A 152 8.40 9.83 -12.42
C ILE A 152 8.87 9.06 -11.20
N THR A 153 10.13 9.25 -10.81
CA THR A 153 10.74 8.62 -9.62
C THR A 153 10.89 9.64 -8.50
N PHE A 154 10.48 9.26 -7.28
CA PHE A 154 10.57 10.07 -6.07
C PHE A 154 11.50 9.31 -5.11
N ALA A 155 12.45 10.01 -4.48
CA ALA A 155 13.38 9.46 -3.50
C ALA A 155 13.43 10.37 -2.28
#